data_AF-A0A923AQE9-F1
#
_entry.id   AF-A0A923AQE9-F1
#
_cell.length_a   1.000
_cell.length_b   1.000
_cell.length_c   1.000
_cell.angle_alpha   90.00
_cell.angle_beta   90.00
_cell.angle_gamma   90.00
#
_symmetry.space_group_name_H-M   'P 1'
#
loop_
_entity.id
_entity.type
_entity.pdbx_description
1 polymer ?
#
loop_
_entity_poly.entity_id
_entity_poly.type
_entity_poly.pdbx_seq_one_letter_code
_entity_poly.pdbx_strand_id
1 'polypeptide(L)'
;MTKFSDLALDPRVLQAVSEAGYETPTPIQEQAIPHALQGRDVLGIAQTGTGKTASFVLPMITLLGQGRARARMPRSLVLAPTRELAAQVAENFETYAKHTKLTKALLIGGVSFGEQDKLIDRGVDVLIATPGRLLDHFERGKLLLTGVQIMVVDEADRMLDMGFIPD
;
A
#
# COMPACT_ATOMS: atom_id res chain seq x y z
N MET A 1 -8.32 14.44 22.62
CA MET A 1 -8.70 13.57 21.49
C MET A 1 -7.70 13.86 20.39
N THR A 2 -6.97 12.84 19.96
CA THR A 2 -5.92 12.97 18.94
C THR A 2 -6.56 13.24 17.58
N LYS A 3 -5.96 14.12 16.78
CA LYS A 3 -6.37 14.42 15.41
C LYS A 3 -5.35 13.86 14.42
N PHE A 4 -5.76 13.66 13.16
CA PHE A 4 -4.81 13.27 12.10
C PHE A 4 -3.66 14.27 11.92
N SER A 5 -3.92 15.57 12.15
CA SER A 5 -2.89 16.61 12.12
C SER A 5 -1.76 16.40 13.13
N ASP A 6 -2.02 15.63 14.19
CA ASP A 6 -1.06 15.38 15.26
C ASP A 6 -0.14 14.19 14.91
N LEU A 7 -0.42 13.47 13.81
CA LEU A 7 0.31 12.26 13.41
C LEU A 7 1.47 12.52 12.43
N ALA A 8 1.83 13.78 12.20
CA ALA A 8 2.96 14.20 11.34
C ALA A 8 2.90 13.72 9.87
N LEU A 9 1.67 13.56 9.33
CA LEU A 9 1.44 13.22 7.92
C LEU A 9 1.72 14.42 6.99
N ASP A 10 2.00 14.13 5.71
CA ASP A 10 2.17 15.17 4.69
C ASP A 10 0.88 16.03 4.56
N PRO A 11 0.98 17.36 4.43
CA PRO A 11 -0.19 18.24 4.32
C PRO A 11 -1.18 17.85 3.20
N ARG A 12 -0.68 17.30 2.09
CA ARG A 12 -1.52 16.83 0.96
C ARG A 12 -2.31 15.58 1.34
N VAL A 13 -1.74 14.72 2.19
CA VAL A 13 -2.41 13.54 2.74
C VAL A 13 -3.48 13.99 3.74
N LEU A 14 -3.16 14.93 4.63
CA LEU A 14 -4.13 15.50 5.58
C LEU A 14 -5.34 16.13 4.86
N GLN A 15 -5.09 16.85 3.76
CA GLN A 15 -6.16 17.39 2.93
C GLN A 15 -7.06 16.28 2.38
N ALA A 16 -6.48 15.21 1.81
CA ALA A 16 -7.24 14.09 1.27
C ALA A 16 -8.05 13.35 2.35
N VAL A 17 -7.47 13.15 3.54
CA VAL A 17 -8.13 12.54 4.71
C VAL A 17 -9.35 13.37 5.13
N SER A 18 -9.20 14.69 5.22
CA SER A 18 -10.32 15.59 5.55
C SER A 18 -11.42 15.55 4.49
N GLU A 19 -11.07 15.54 3.19
CA GLU A 19 -12.04 15.45 2.09
C GLU A 19 -12.76 14.11 2.04
N ALA A 20 -12.12 13.03 2.50
CA ALA A 20 -12.73 11.71 2.65
C ALA A 20 -13.68 11.61 3.85
N GLY A 21 -13.78 12.67 4.69
CA GLY A 21 -14.67 12.72 5.86
C GLY A 21 -14.08 12.08 7.13
N TYR A 22 -12.76 11.92 7.19
CA TYR A 22 -12.09 11.27 8.33
C TYR A 22 -11.76 12.35 9.37
N GLU A 23 -12.47 12.34 10.49
CA GLU A 23 -12.32 13.36 11.52
C GLU A 23 -11.24 13.01 12.55
N THR A 24 -11.24 11.76 13.02
CA THR A 24 -10.35 11.29 14.09
C THR A 24 -9.77 9.92 13.76
N PRO A 25 -8.49 9.67 14.08
CA PRO A 25 -7.86 8.39 13.82
C PRO A 25 -8.48 7.30 14.68
N THR A 26 -8.64 6.11 14.12
CA THR A 26 -8.98 4.90 14.89
C THR A 26 -7.81 4.49 15.78
N PRO A 27 -8.02 3.67 16.83
CA PRO A 27 -6.93 3.28 17.74
C PRO A 27 -5.72 2.65 17.05
N ILE A 28 -5.94 1.84 15.99
CA ILE A 28 -4.84 1.23 15.23
C ILE A 28 -4.09 2.29 14.40
N GLN A 29 -4.77 3.30 13.88
CA GLN A 29 -4.14 4.39 13.12
C GLN A 29 -3.30 5.29 14.03
N GLU A 30 -3.85 5.67 15.18
CA GLU A 30 -3.14 6.48 16.18
C GLU A 30 -1.85 5.80 16.66
N GLN A 31 -1.89 4.48 16.87
CA GLN A 31 -0.74 3.73 17.39
C GLN A 31 0.26 3.34 16.29
N ALA A 32 -0.20 3.01 15.08
CA ALA A 32 0.69 2.51 14.03
C ALA A 32 1.37 3.63 13.22
N ILE A 33 0.65 4.71 12.88
CA ILE A 33 1.12 5.72 11.93
C ILE A 33 2.43 6.39 12.40
N PRO A 34 2.56 6.85 13.67
CA PRO A 34 3.80 7.49 14.11
C PRO A 34 5.02 6.57 14.05
N HIS A 35 4.84 5.28 14.35
CA HIS A 35 5.92 4.30 14.29
C HIS A 35 6.33 3.99 12.84
N ALA A 36 5.36 3.86 11.94
CA ALA A 36 5.64 3.66 10.52
C ALA A 36 6.39 4.86 9.91
N LEU A 37 6.00 6.10 10.26
CA LEU A 37 6.70 7.32 9.80
C LEU A 37 8.15 7.43 10.32
N GLN A 38 8.44 6.79 11.46
CA GLN A 38 9.80 6.70 12.00
C GLN A 38 10.65 5.60 11.33
N GLY A 39 10.10 4.88 10.35
CA GLY A 39 10.78 3.77 9.69
C GLY A 39 10.92 2.53 10.57
N ARG A 40 10.06 2.37 11.59
CA ARG A 40 10.02 1.18 12.43
C ARG A 40 9.07 0.13 11.85
N ASP A 41 9.42 -1.13 12.05
CA ASP A 41 8.51 -2.25 11.77
C ASP A 41 7.30 -2.21 12.70
N VAL A 42 6.12 -2.52 12.14
CA VAL A 42 4.84 -2.51 12.86
C VAL A 42 4.12 -3.82 12.62
N LEU A 43 3.78 -4.52 13.71
CA LEU A 43 2.83 -5.62 13.70
C LEU A 43 1.48 -5.11 14.20
N GLY A 44 0.52 -4.95 13.29
CA GLY A 44 -0.83 -4.48 13.62
C GLY A 44 -1.82 -5.64 13.77
N ILE A 45 -2.36 -5.84 14.98
CA ILE A 45 -3.41 -6.83 15.22
C ILE A 45 -4.74 -6.08 15.41
N ALA A 46 -5.59 -6.13 14.40
CA ALA A 46 -6.93 -5.54 14.47
C ALA A 46 -7.93 -6.26 13.55
N GLN A 47 -9.20 -6.20 13.92
CA GLN A 47 -10.30 -6.76 13.12
C GLN A 47 -10.49 -5.98 11.82
N THR A 48 -11.05 -6.63 10.80
CA THR A 48 -11.44 -5.95 9.54
C THR A 48 -12.47 -4.85 9.82
N GLY A 49 -12.42 -3.75 9.06
CA GLY A 49 -13.28 -2.58 9.27
C GLY A 49 -12.81 -1.60 10.36
N THR A 50 -11.68 -1.84 11.02
CA THR A 50 -11.12 -0.94 12.07
C THR A 50 -10.20 0.17 11.52
N GLY A 51 -10.11 0.31 10.20
CA GLY A 51 -9.28 1.33 9.56
C GLY A 51 -7.81 0.93 9.36
N LYS A 52 -7.49 -0.38 9.37
CA LYS A 52 -6.14 -0.93 9.10
C LYS A 52 -5.53 -0.42 7.79
N THR A 53 -6.32 -0.31 6.73
CA THR A 53 -5.79 0.14 5.43
C THR A 53 -5.21 1.55 5.53
N ALA A 54 -5.92 2.49 6.14
CA ALA A 54 -5.40 3.83 6.34
C ALA A 54 -4.17 3.86 7.28
N SER A 55 -4.06 2.92 8.24
CA SER A 55 -2.92 2.90 9.16
C SER A 55 -1.58 2.60 8.49
N PHE A 56 -1.58 1.93 7.34
CA PHE A 56 -0.36 1.73 6.54
C PHE A 56 -0.30 2.57 5.26
N VAL A 57 -1.43 2.88 4.62
CA VAL A 57 -1.44 3.68 3.37
C VAL A 57 -1.06 5.14 3.62
N LEU A 58 -1.57 5.77 4.69
CA LEU A 58 -1.27 7.18 4.99
C LEU A 58 0.23 7.44 5.24
N PRO A 59 0.92 6.67 6.11
CA PRO A 59 2.35 6.85 6.30
C PRO A 59 3.15 6.45 5.05
N MET A 60 2.71 5.44 4.28
CA MET A 60 3.35 5.07 3.02
C MET A 60 3.35 6.24 2.02
N ILE A 61 2.20 6.89 1.79
CA ILE A 61 2.12 8.04 0.89
C ILE A 61 3.01 9.19 1.36
N THR A 62 3.01 9.45 2.68
CA THR A 62 3.84 10.51 3.28
C THR A 62 5.34 10.25 3.04
N LEU A 63 5.82 9.04 3.32
CA LEU A 63 7.22 8.66 3.14
C LEU A 63 7.64 8.67 1.66
N LEU A 64 6.75 8.20 0.78
CA LEU A 64 7.00 8.19 -0.67
C LEU A 64 6.91 9.58 -1.31
N GLY A 65 6.41 10.60 -0.61
CA GLY A 65 6.26 11.96 -1.15
C GLY A 65 7.55 12.58 -1.69
N GLN A 66 8.71 12.03 -1.33
CA GLN A 66 10.02 12.36 -1.88
C GLN A 66 10.52 11.24 -2.81
N GLY A 67 11.12 11.60 -3.95
CA GLY A 67 11.67 10.65 -4.91
C GLY A 67 10.77 10.39 -6.12
N ARG A 68 11.17 9.44 -6.96
CA ARG A 68 10.43 9.08 -8.19
C ARG A 68 10.56 7.59 -8.46
N ALA A 69 9.47 6.98 -8.90
CA ALA A 69 9.47 5.63 -9.43
C ALA A 69 10.45 5.47 -10.60
N ARG A 70 10.97 4.25 -10.76
CA ARG A 70 11.76 3.83 -11.92
C ARG A 70 11.01 2.71 -12.62
N ALA A 71 11.21 2.61 -13.94
CA ALA A 71 10.64 1.53 -14.73
C ALA A 71 10.93 0.19 -14.07
N ARG A 72 9.88 -0.62 -13.88
CA ARG A 72 9.95 -1.98 -13.31
C ARG A 72 10.47 -2.07 -11.88
N MET A 73 10.68 -0.97 -11.18
CA MET A 73 11.30 -0.96 -9.86
C MET A 73 10.44 -0.13 -8.89
N PRO A 74 9.38 -0.75 -8.31
CA PRO A 74 8.50 -0.07 -7.38
C PRO A 74 9.23 0.31 -6.09
N ARG A 75 8.72 1.33 -5.41
CA ARG A 75 9.30 1.82 -4.14
C ARG A 75 8.60 1.26 -2.92
N SER A 76 7.37 0.78 -3.07
CA SER A 76 6.69 -0.01 -2.05
C SER A 76 5.94 -1.20 -2.64
N LEU A 77 5.70 -2.18 -1.78
CA LEU A 77 4.91 -3.38 -2.06
C LEU A 77 3.84 -3.55 -0.99
N VAL A 78 2.59 -3.73 -1.40
CA VAL A 78 1.49 -4.17 -0.54
C VAL A 78 0.98 -5.50 -1.04
N LEU A 79 1.05 -6.52 -0.19
CA LEU A 79 0.45 -7.83 -0.44
C LEU A 79 -0.92 -7.89 0.22
N ALA A 80 -1.92 -8.34 -0.52
CA ALA A 80 -3.25 -8.68 0.00
C ALA A 80 -3.66 -10.09 -0.48
N PRO A 81 -4.39 -10.87 0.32
CA PRO A 81 -4.60 -12.30 0.04
C PRO A 81 -5.56 -12.54 -1.13
N THR A 82 -6.46 -11.60 -1.41
CA THR A 82 -7.45 -11.73 -2.48
C THR A 82 -7.47 -10.51 -3.40
N ARG A 83 -8.07 -10.70 -4.58
CA ARG A 83 -8.20 -9.66 -5.61
C ARG A 83 -9.03 -8.48 -5.10
N GLU A 84 -10.08 -8.79 -4.35
CA GLU A 84 -11.03 -7.84 -3.80
C GLU A 84 -10.37 -6.96 -2.74
N LEU A 85 -9.60 -7.56 -1.83
CA LEU A 85 -8.85 -6.81 -0.83
C LEU A 85 -7.74 -5.96 -1.46
N ALA A 86 -7.01 -6.50 -2.44
CA ALA A 86 -6.02 -5.74 -3.19
C ALA A 86 -6.66 -4.54 -3.91
N ALA A 87 -7.84 -4.72 -4.52
CA ALA A 87 -8.59 -3.64 -5.16
C ALA A 87 -9.03 -2.58 -4.15
N GLN A 88 -9.56 -2.97 -2.99
CA GLN A 88 -9.94 -2.04 -1.92
C GLN A 88 -8.76 -1.22 -1.40
N VAL A 89 -7.59 -1.85 -1.21
CA VAL A 89 -6.36 -1.10 -0.86
C VAL A 89 -6.01 -0.10 -1.96
N ALA A 90 -6.16 -0.49 -3.22
CA ALA A 90 -5.85 0.34 -4.36
C ALA A 90 -6.81 1.54 -4.52
N GLU A 91 -8.09 1.40 -4.16
CA GLU A 91 -9.08 2.48 -4.10
C GLU A 91 -8.81 3.44 -2.93
N ASN A 92 -8.47 2.90 -1.76
CA ASN A 92 -8.07 3.70 -0.60
C ASN A 92 -6.80 4.52 -0.91
N PHE A 93 -5.82 3.92 -1.59
CA PHE A 93 -4.64 4.65 -2.06
C PHE A 93 -5.01 5.82 -2.96
N GLU A 94 -5.87 5.63 -3.97
CA GLU A 94 -6.32 6.72 -4.84
C GLU A 94 -6.99 7.85 -4.07
N THR A 95 -7.82 7.49 -3.09
CA THR A 95 -8.49 8.44 -2.20
C THR A 95 -7.49 9.29 -1.43
N TYR A 96 -6.53 8.66 -0.75
CA TYR A 96 -5.59 9.37 0.13
C TYR A 96 -4.43 10.03 -0.63
N ALA A 97 -4.09 9.54 -1.82
CA ALA A 97 -3.02 10.07 -2.66
C ALA A 97 -3.50 11.15 -3.64
N LYS A 98 -4.81 11.51 -3.64
CA LYS A 98 -5.47 12.44 -4.57
C LYS A 98 -4.70 13.73 -4.84
N HIS A 99 -4.05 14.30 -3.82
CA HIS A 99 -3.30 15.56 -3.90
C HIS A 99 -1.80 15.38 -4.13
N THR A 100 -1.37 14.16 -4.46
CA THR A 100 0.04 13.80 -4.71
C THR A 100 0.27 13.45 -6.18
N LYS A 101 1.54 13.23 -6.56
CA LYS A 101 1.91 12.70 -7.88
C LYS A 101 2.27 11.22 -7.84
N LEU A 102 2.00 10.54 -6.73
CA LEU A 102 2.35 9.13 -6.58
C LEU A 102 1.51 8.27 -7.51
N THR A 103 2.13 7.22 -8.01
CA THR A 103 1.52 6.29 -8.96
C THR A 103 1.42 4.90 -8.34
N LYS A 104 0.42 4.13 -8.77
CA LYS A 104 0.25 2.73 -8.35
C LYS A 104 0.13 1.78 -9.53
N ALA A 105 0.44 0.51 -9.31
CA ALA A 105 -0.05 -0.61 -10.11
C ALA A 105 -0.75 -1.63 -9.21
N LEU A 106 -1.78 -2.27 -9.76
CA LEU A 106 -2.51 -3.36 -9.12
C LEU A 106 -2.27 -4.66 -9.89
N LEU A 107 -1.58 -5.62 -9.26
CA LEU A 107 -1.25 -6.91 -9.84
C LEU A 107 -2.14 -8.01 -9.26
N ILE A 108 -3.19 -8.34 -9.99
CA ILE A 108 -4.16 -9.35 -9.60
C ILE A 108 -4.47 -10.31 -10.75
N GLY A 109 -4.90 -11.51 -10.39
CA GLY A 109 -5.44 -12.49 -11.34
C GLY A 109 -6.66 -11.96 -12.10
N GLY A 110 -7.01 -12.60 -13.21
CA GLY A 110 -8.19 -12.25 -14.02
C GLY A 110 -8.10 -10.93 -14.80
N VAL A 111 -6.96 -10.24 -14.75
CA VAL A 111 -6.66 -9.04 -15.54
C VAL A 111 -5.49 -9.35 -16.49
N SER A 112 -5.47 -8.71 -17.66
CA SER A 112 -4.45 -8.97 -18.68
C SER A 112 -3.05 -8.62 -18.18
N PHE A 113 -2.06 -9.45 -18.54
CA PHE A 113 -0.65 -9.13 -18.25
C PHE A 113 -0.22 -7.85 -18.96
N GLY A 114 -0.68 -7.63 -20.20
CA GLY A 114 -0.25 -6.49 -21.00
C GLY A 114 -0.63 -5.13 -20.39
N GLU A 115 -1.79 -5.02 -19.73
CA GLU A 115 -2.18 -3.80 -19.03
C GLU A 115 -1.33 -3.57 -17.77
N GLN A 116 -1.08 -4.63 -17.01
CA GLN A 116 -0.23 -4.59 -15.82
C GLN A 116 1.23 -4.25 -16.18
N ASP A 117 1.76 -4.87 -17.24
CA ASP A 117 3.11 -4.62 -17.77
C ASP A 117 3.28 -3.15 -18.17
N LYS A 118 2.30 -2.57 -18.88
CA LYS A 118 2.35 -1.15 -19.27
C LYS A 118 2.46 -0.20 -18.07
N LEU A 119 1.81 -0.52 -16.95
CA LEU A 119 1.92 0.28 -15.73
C LEU A 119 3.31 0.12 -15.10
N ILE A 120 3.77 -1.11 -14.92
CA ILE A 120 5.09 -1.42 -14.35
C ILE A 120 6.21 -0.80 -15.21
N ASP A 121 6.09 -0.83 -16.53
CA ASP A 121 7.04 -0.27 -17.50
C ASP A 121 7.20 1.24 -17.38
N ARG A 122 6.11 1.96 -17.08
CA ARG A 122 6.17 3.40 -16.81
C ARG A 122 6.89 3.72 -15.49
N GLY A 123 6.97 2.73 -14.60
CA GLY A 123 7.39 2.90 -13.23
C GLY A 123 6.23 3.32 -12.34
N VAL A 124 6.08 2.64 -11.21
CA VAL A 124 5.07 2.94 -10.19
C VAL A 124 5.71 3.14 -8.83
N ASP A 125 5.15 4.01 -8.02
CA ASP A 125 5.63 4.21 -6.64
C ASP A 125 5.14 3.07 -5.74
N VAL A 126 3.86 2.73 -5.85
CA VAL A 126 3.19 1.73 -5.01
C VAL A 126 2.75 0.53 -5.84
N LEU A 127 3.28 -0.64 -5.53
CA LEU A 127 2.80 -1.90 -6.10
C LEU A 127 1.86 -2.58 -5.12
N ILE A 128 0.62 -2.85 -5.53
CA ILE A 128 -0.36 -3.60 -4.74
C ILE A 128 -0.62 -4.91 -5.47
N ALA A 129 -0.50 -6.06 -4.79
CA ALA A 129 -0.55 -7.34 -5.47
C ALA A 129 -1.16 -8.46 -4.63
N THR A 130 -1.71 -9.46 -5.32
CA THR A 130 -1.90 -10.80 -4.75
C THR A 130 -0.62 -11.64 -4.94
N PRO A 131 -0.24 -12.52 -3.99
CA PRO A 131 1.04 -13.25 -4.02
C PRO A 131 1.33 -13.96 -5.36
N GLY A 132 0.44 -14.83 -5.83
CA GLY A 132 0.66 -15.58 -7.07
C GLY A 132 0.87 -14.69 -8.31
N ARG A 133 0.12 -13.59 -8.44
CA ARG A 133 0.31 -12.66 -9.57
C ARG A 133 1.60 -11.84 -9.44
N LEU A 134 2.03 -11.52 -8.22
CA LEU A 134 3.34 -10.89 -8.01
C LEU A 134 4.45 -11.82 -8.50
N LEU A 135 4.42 -13.09 -8.10
CA LEU A 135 5.40 -14.10 -8.49
C LEU A 135 5.42 -14.30 -10.01
N ASP A 136 4.25 -14.41 -10.66
CA ASP A 136 4.16 -14.49 -12.12
C ASP A 136 4.93 -13.35 -12.83
N HIS A 137 4.82 -12.12 -12.33
CA HIS A 137 5.53 -10.96 -12.89
C HIS A 137 7.02 -10.95 -12.55
N PHE A 138 7.38 -11.41 -11.34
CA PHE A 138 8.75 -11.48 -10.87
C PHE A 138 9.56 -12.54 -11.62
N GLU A 139 9.04 -13.77 -11.74
CA GLU A 139 9.69 -14.89 -12.42
C GLU A 139 9.93 -14.65 -13.91
N ARG A 140 9.05 -13.88 -14.55
CA ARG A 140 9.21 -13.46 -15.96
C ARG A 140 10.32 -12.41 -16.15
N GLY A 141 11.07 -12.08 -15.09
CA GLY A 141 12.16 -11.09 -15.09
C GLY A 141 11.67 -9.66 -15.31
N LYS A 142 10.38 -9.40 -15.11
CA LYS A 142 9.78 -8.12 -15.47
C LYS A 142 9.77 -7.10 -14.34
N LEU A 143 9.91 -7.53 -13.10
CA LEU A 143 9.76 -6.72 -11.90
C LEU A 143 11.02 -6.82 -11.02
N LEU A 144 11.55 -5.68 -10.62
CA LEU A 144 12.76 -5.54 -9.80
C LEU A 144 12.36 -5.05 -8.40
N LEU A 145 12.32 -5.97 -7.43
CA LEU A 145 11.93 -5.66 -6.05
C LEU A 145 13.05 -5.01 -5.22
N THR A 146 14.26 -4.86 -5.78
CA THR A 146 15.41 -4.22 -5.11
C THR A 146 15.20 -2.74 -4.80
N GLY A 147 14.19 -2.10 -5.40
CA GLY A 147 13.80 -0.72 -5.10
C GLY A 147 12.79 -0.56 -3.96
N VAL A 148 12.24 -1.66 -3.43
CA VAL A 148 11.22 -1.63 -2.38
C VAL A 148 11.84 -1.14 -1.07
N GLN A 149 11.31 -0.04 -0.55
CA GLN A 149 11.69 0.60 0.71
C GLN A 149 10.67 0.31 1.81
N ILE A 150 9.42 0.02 1.42
CA ILE A 150 8.29 -0.21 2.32
C ILE A 150 7.56 -1.46 1.84
N MET A 151 7.41 -2.46 2.71
CA MET A 151 6.62 -3.65 2.45
C MET A 151 5.49 -3.76 3.46
N VAL A 152 4.29 -4.08 2.97
CA VAL A 152 3.10 -4.32 3.79
C VAL A 152 2.54 -5.69 3.42
N VAL A 153 2.18 -6.47 4.44
CA VAL A 153 1.44 -7.72 4.29
C VAL A 153 0.13 -7.56 5.04
N ASP A 154 -0.98 -7.42 4.31
CA ASP A 154 -2.32 -7.28 4.87
C ASP A 154 -3.02 -8.64 4.97
N GLU A 155 -3.75 -8.88 6.05
CA GLU A 155 -4.37 -10.19 6.37
C GLU A 155 -3.39 -11.37 6.18
N ALA A 156 -2.21 -11.26 6.80
CA ALA A 156 -1.15 -12.26 6.70
C ALA A 156 -1.62 -13.64 7.17
N ASP A 157 -2.40 -13.72 8.25
CA ASP A 157 -3.05 -14.93 8.73
C ASP A 157 -3.87 -15.63 7.63
N ARG A 158 -4.68 -14.87 6.90
CA ARG A 158 -5.46 -15.39 5.78
C ARG A 158 -4.56 -15.84 4.62
N MET A 159 -3.44 -15.18 4.37
CA MET A 159 -2.47 -15.67 3.38
C MET A 159 -1.90 -17.04 3.78
N LEU A 160 -1.61 -17.24 5.07
CA LEU A 160 -1.15 -18.54 5.59
C LEU A 160 -2.23 -19.61 5.37
N ASP A 161 -3.49 -19.32 5.70
CA ASP A 161 -4.62 -20.23 5.52
C ASP A 161 -4.85 -20.61 4.05
N MET A 162 -4.54 -19.69 3.13
CA MET A 162 -4.62 -19.92 1.68
C MET A 162 -3.41 -20.66 1.11
N GLY A 163 -2.40 -20.95 1.92
CA GLY A 163 -1.22 -21.70 1.52
C GLY A 163 -0.12 -20.87 0.85
N PHE A 164 -0.13 -19.54 0.98
CA PHE A 164 0.89 -18.65 0.40
C PHE A 164 2.20 -18.59 1.21
N ILE A 165 2.43 -19.48 2.19
CA ILE A 165 3.69 -19.54 2.96
C ILE A 165 4.93 -19.77 2.07
N PRO A 166 4.89 -20.68 1.08
CA PRO A 166 6.05 -20.96 0.24
C PRO A 166 6.30 -19.90 -0.84
N ASP A 167 5.32 -19.03 -1.08
CA ASP A 167 5.25 -18.05 -2.17
C ASP A 167 5.79 -16.68 -1.72
#